data_AF-A0A6B0X876-F1
#
_entry.id   AF-A0A6B0X876-F1
#
_cell.length_a   1.000
_cell.length_b   1.000
_cell.length_c   1.000
_cell.angle_alpha   90.00
_cell.angle_beta   90.00
_cell.angle_gamma   90.00
#
_symmetry.space_group_name_H-M   'P 1'
#
loop_
_entity.id
_entity.type
_entity.pdbx_description
1 polymer ?
#
loop_
_entity_poly.entity_id
_entity_poly.type
_entity_poly.pdbx_seq_one_letter_code
_entity_poly.pdbx_strand_id
1 'polypeptide(L)'
;MPVNQITLRNVDPELLRRLRAISTERGESLNGTVLRLLRDAVGLDARYDRLRRYVTWTADDLSDFTDALHAQRVANERHWQ
;
A
#
# COMPACT_ATOMS: atom_id res chain seq x y z
N MET A 1 12.57 26.16 -2.44
CA MET A 1 12.72 24.81 -3.03
C MET A 1 12.77 24.98 -4.54
N PRO A 2 13.82 24.52 -5.24
CA PRO A 2 13.88 24.59 -6.69
C PRO A 2 12.72 23.79 -7.29
N VAL A 3 12.15 24.29 -8.38
CA VAL A 3 11.07 23.62 -9.11
C VAL A 3 11.70 22.54 -9.97
N ASN A 4 11.49 21.27 -9.63
CA ASN A 4 11.95 20.15 -10.44
C ASN A 4 10.85 19.75 -11.43
N GLN A 5 11.15 19.82 -12.73
CA GLN A 5 10.22 19.48 -13.81
C GLN A 5 10.70 18.23 -14.56
N ILE A 6 9.76 17.31 -14.80
CA ILE A 6 9.98 16.12 -15.63
C ILE A 6 8.94 16.13 -16.74
N THR A 7 9.38 15.93 -17.99
CA THR A 7 8.49 15.77 -19.15
C THR A 7 8.52 14.32 -19.61
N LEU A 8 7.37 13.65 -19.54
CA LEU A 8 7.20 12.30 -20.09
C LEU A 8 6.82 12.42 -21.57
N ARG A 9 7.64 11.83 -22.44
CA ARG A 9 7.40 11.77 -23.90
C ARG A 9 7.00 10.35 -24.28
N ASN A 10 6.33 10.21 -25.43
CA ASN A 10 5.88 8.92 -25.97
C ASN A 10 5.00 8.12 -25.00
N VAL A 11 4.14 8.82 -24.25
CA VAL A 11 3.17 8.16 -23.38
C VAL A 11 2.10 7.51 -24.24
N ASP A 12 1.96 6.20 -24.09
CA ASP A 12 0.92 5.42 -24.77
C ASP A 12 -0.48 6.04 -24.47
N PRO A 13 -1.35 6.22 -25.49
CA PRO A 13 -2.66 6.85 -25.30
C PRO A 13 -3.56 6.10 -24.31
N GLU A 14 -3.48 4.77 -24.28
CA GLU A 14 -4.26 3.95 -23.36
C GLU A 14 -3.73 4.11 -21.91
N LEU A 15 -2.41 4.18 -21.73
CA LEU A 15 -1.81 4.54 -20.44
C LEU A 15 -2.31 5.91 -19.95
N LEU A 16 -2.31 6.94 -20.81
CA LEU A 16 -2.81 8.27 -20.43
C LEU A 16 -4.28 8.24 -20.04
N ARG A 17 -5.11 7.46 -20.76
CA ARG A 17 -6.54 7.28 -20.43
C ARG A 17 -6.72 6.66 -19.06
N ARG A 18 -5.97 5.59 -18.74
CA ARG A 18 -6.04 4.93 -17.42
C ARG A 18 -5.58 5.84 -16.30
N LEU A 19 -4.49 6.60 -16.50
CA LEU A 19 -4.00 7.55 -15.51
C LEU A 19 -5.05 8.65 -15.20
N ARG A 20 -5.77 9.13 -16.23
CA ARG A 20 -6.87 10.08 -16.04
C ARG A 20 -8.04 9.46 -15.29
N ALA A 21 -8.42 8.22 -15.58
CA ALA A 21 -9.48 7.52 -14.85
C ALA A 21 -9.13 7.40 -13.35
N ILE A 22 -7.92 6.95 -13.03
CA ILE A 22 -7.43 6.83 -11.64
C ILE A 22 -7.42 8.19 -10.94
N SER A 23 -6.97 9.24 -11.63
CA SER A 23 -6.96 10.62 -11.13
C SER A 23 -8.38 11.10 -10.78
N THR A 24 -9.35 10.87 -11.67
CA THR A 24 -10.76 11.23 -11.44
C THR A 24 -11.36 10.44 -10.28
N GLU A 25 -11.19 9.11 -10.24
CA GLU A 25 -11.73 8.25 -9.18
C GLU A 25 -11.24 8.65 -7.79
N ARG A 26 -10.00 9.12 -7.67
CA ARG A 26 -9.39 9.53 -6.40
C ARG A 26 -9.57 11.00 -6.06
N GLY A 27 -10.12 11.81 -6.98
CA GLY A 27 -10.19 13.27 -6.81
C GLY A 27 -8.80 13.95 -6.76
N GLU A 28 -7.78 13.31 -7.33
CA GLU A 28 -6.40 13.81 -7.36
C GLU A 28 -6.11 14.47 -8.72
N SER A 29 -5.17 15.42 -8.76
CA SER A 29 -4.66 15.90 -10.06
C SER A 29 -3.89 14.80 -10.79
N LEU A 30 -3.87 14.83 -12.12
CA LEU A 30 -3.11 13.88 -12.94
C LEU A 30 -1.62 13.86 -12.55
N ASN A 31 -1.02 15.04 -12.32
CA ASN A 31 0.37 15.15 -11.87
C ASN A 31 0.57 14.48 -10.50
N GLY A 32 -0.34 14.71 -9.55
CA GLY A 32 -0.31 14.05 -8.24
C GLY A 32 -0.39 12.54 -8.34
N THR A 33 -1.28 12.03 -9.20
CA THR A 33 -1.43 10.60 -9.47
C THR A 33 -0.14 10.00 -10.04
N VAL A 34 0.46 10.65 -11.05
CA VAL A 34 1.71 10.20 -11.66
C VAL A 34 2.86 10.20 -10.66
N LEU A 35 3.03 11.28 -9.89
CA LEU A 35 4.09 11.37 -8.90
C LEU A 35 3.94 10.32 -7.80
N ARG A 36 2.70 10.06 -7.34
CA ARG A 36 2.41 9.00 -6.37
C ARG A 36 2.81 7.64 -6.94
N LEU A 37 2.33 7.29 -8.13
CA LEU A 37 2.67 6.00 -8.76
C LEU A 37 4.17 5.83 -8.99
N LEU A 38 4.88 6.90 -9.38
CA LEU A 38 6.34 6.87 -9.52
C LEU A 38 7.02 6.63 -8.17
N ARG A 39 6.59 7.31 -7.09
CA ARG A 39 7.11 7.09 -5.74
C ARG A 39 6.88 5.66 -5.28
N ASP A 40 5.67 5.13 -5.48
CA ASP A 40 5.32 3.76 -5.13
C ASP A 40 6.22 2.77 -5.89
N ALA A 41 6.42 2.97 -7.19
CA ALA A 41 7.24 2.11 -8.04
C ALA A 41 8.73 2.11 -7.67
N VAL A 42 9.26 3.25 -7.19
CA VAL A 42 10.66 3.35 -6.75
C VAL A 42 10.84 3.12 -5.24
N GLY A 43 9.78 2.72 -4.54
CA GLY A 43 9.83 2.44 -3.10
C GLY A 43 10.04 3.67 -2.22
N LEU A 44 9.68 4.87 -2.68
CA LEU A 44 9.72 6.13 -1.90
C LEU A 44 8.44 6.36 -1.09
N ASP A 45 7.69 5.30 -0.79
CA ASP A 45 6.45 5.41 -0.01
C ASP A 45 6.77 5.65 1.47
N ALA A 46 6.79 6.92 1.86
CA ALA A 46 7.07 7.38 3.22
C ALA A 46 6.09 6.82 4.26
N ARG A 47 4.94 6.25 3.85
CA ARG A 47 4.06 5.50 4.76
C ARG A 47 4.64 4.13 5.06
N TYR A 48 5.11 3.41 4.05
CA TYR A 48 5.71 2.08 4.21
C TYR A 48 6.99 2.15 5.04
N ASP A 49 7.85 3.15 4.81
CA ASP A 49 9.06 3.36 5.61
C ASP A 49 8.76 3.76 7.06
N ARG A 50 7.68 4.53 7.30
CA ARG A 50 7.21 4.83 8.66
C ARG A 50 6.68 3.57 9.33
N LEU A 51 5.85 2.79 8.65
CA LEU A 51 5.31 1.53 9.18
C LEU A 51 6.42 0.50 9.41
N ARG A 52 7.46 0.45 8.59
CA ARG A 52 8.65 -0.40 8.79
C ARG A 52 9.29 -0.21 10.17
N ARG A 53 9.26 1.01 10.70
CA ARG A 53 9.77 1.30 12.07
C ARG A 53 8.84 0.82 13.17
N TYR A 54 7.58 0.54 12.84
CA TYR A 54 6.55 0.01 13.73
C TYR A 54 6.22 -1.47 13.45
N VAL A 55 6.90 -2.11 12.48
CA VAL A 55 6.83 -3.56 12.30
C VAL A 55 7.61 -4.17 13.46
N THR A 56 6.88 -4.52 14.51
CA THR A 56 7.40 -5.20 15.70
C THR A 56 7.27 -6.72 15.61
N TRP A 57 6.64 -7.24 14.56
CA TRP A 57 6.41 -8.67 14.37
C TRP A 57 7.44 -9.23 13.39
N THR A 58 8.28 -10.12 13.90
CA THR A 58 9.14 -11.00 13.12
C THR A 58 8.34 -12.19 12.58
N ALA A 59 8.96 -12.97 11.69
CA ALA A 59 8.36 -14.23 11.24
C ALA A 59 8.15 -15.21 12.41
N ASP A 60 9.05 -15.16 13.40
CA ASP A 60 8.98 -15.98 14.60
C ASP A 60 7.81 -15.53 15.50
N ASP A 61 7.61 -14.21 15.68
CA ASP A 61 6.46 -13.67 16.42
C ASP A 61 5.12 -14.09 15.80
N LEU A 62 5.06 -14.15 14.47
CA LEU A 62 3.88 -14.63 13.75
C LEU A 62 3.65 -16.13 13.97
N SER A 63 4.71 -16.94 13.97
CA SER A 63 4.64 -18.38 14.24
C SER A 63 4.14 -18.63 15.65
N ASP A 64 4.75 -17.99 16.64
CA ASP A 64 4.41 -18.13 18.06
C ASP A 64 2.96 -17.70 18.34
N PHE A 65 2.52 -16.59 17.73
CA PHE A 65 1.12 -16.15 17.82
C PHE A 65 0.15 -17.15 17.20
N THR A 66 0.49 -17.70 16.03
CA THR A 66 -0.35 -18.67 15.31
C THR A 66 -0.49 -19.97 16.12
N ASP A 67 0.60 -20.47 16.67
CA ASP A 67 0.60 -21.64 17.54
C ASP A 67 -0.22 -21.41 18.80
N ALA A 68 -0.07 -20.24 19.44
CA ALA A 68 -0.87 -19.86 20.61
C ALA A 68 -2.36 -19.71 20.28
N LEU A 69 -2.71 -19.14 19.12
CA LEU A 69 -4.08 -19.00 18.65
C LEU A 69 -4.73 -20.36 18.38
N HIS A 70 -4.01 -21.28 17.75
CA HIS A 70 -4.48 -22.66 17.52
C HIS A 70 -4.61 -23.47 18.82
N ALA A 71 -3.78 -23.19 19.81
CA ALA A 71 -3.87 -23.80 21.13
C ALA A 71 -5.08 -23.29 21.94
N GLN A 72 -5.63 -22.12 21.61
CA GLN A 72 -6.87 -21.66 22.21
C GLN A 72 -8.07 -22.42 21.64
N ARG A 73 -8.93 -22.89 22.55
CA ARG A 73 -10.16 -23.63 22.24
C ARG A 73 -10.95 -22.89 21.15
N VAL A 74 -11.14 -23.55 20.00
CA VAL A 74 -12.19 -23.19 19.04
C VAL A 74 -13.48 -23.06 19.85
N ALA A 75 -14.15 -21.91 19.77
CA ALA A 75 -15.40 -21.68 20.48
C ALA A 75 -16.34 -22.85 20.21
N ASN A 76 -16.61 -23.63 21.25
CA ASN A 76 -17.49 -24.78 21.16
C ASN A 76 -18.91 -24.23 21.09
N GLU A 77 -19.55 -24.35 19.92
CA GLU A 77 -20.92 -23.87 19.65
C GLU A 77 -21.93 -24.32 20.73
N ARG A 78 -21.62 -25.40 21.46
CA ARG A 78 -22.41 -25.92 22.58
C ARG A 78 -22.55 -24.96 23.78
N HIS A 79 -21.68 -23.95 23.91
CA HIS A 79 -21.73 -22.96 25.00
C HIS A 79 -22.38 -21.62 24.61
N TRP A 80 -22.97 -21.53 23.40
CA TRP A 80 -23.65 -20.33 22.90
C TRP A 80 -25.18 -20.34 23.05
N GLN A 81 -25.71 -21.26 23.87
CA GLN A 81 -27.12 -21.27 24.31
C GLN A 81 -27.27 -20.53 25.64
#